data_AF-A0A5N9CFL3-F1
#
_entry.id   AF-A0A5N9CFL3-F1
#
_cell.length_a   1.000
_cell.length_b   1.000
_cell.length_c   1.000
_cell.angle_alpha   90.00
_cell.angle_beta   90.00
_cell.angle_gamma   90.00
#
_symmetry.space_group_name_H-M   'P 1'
#
loop_
_entity.id
_entity.type
_entity.pdbx_description
1 polymer ?
#
loop_
_entity_poly.entity_id
_entity_poly.type
_entity_poly.pdbx_seq_one_letter_code
_entity_poly.pdbx_strand_id
1 'polypeptide(L)'
;MNKISNKIIRIYEKFFISIGSTSIFIAQSKRFIIEVKPSNGECDVDAPRLLALSPFRFRGDLEALADSKKFQVFKVSDKWQKKMAALFYPKGFKLGFNYYDSNPDTQIKKIQDSTRKFFLKFLKDLYAKFDIDCVIGACVWYPQDYEWGYVSRMINTPYVVLHRENLITGDGHYEQRVLQLKRYGIFSGNHIIVHNERSKKAFVESGYVTSEKIDALGCVRMDEFIKSINAQVSIGASVNMQNSKKVTFFSFQRGVGLRGVTEVWPQNHEEGYTDLFAKTHVAFAQLALDNPDIEFVIKAKWGGGWLLEIE
;
A
#
# COMPACT_ATOMS: atom_id res chain seq x y z
N MET A 1 26.24 -13.54 -3.71
CA MET A 1 26.46 -14.27 -2.45
C MET A 1 26.26 -15.77 -2.70
N ASN A 2 27.30 -16.59 -2.52
CA ASN A 2 27.27 -18.03 -2.79
C ASN A 2 26.30 -18.78 -1.87
N LYS A 3 25.71 -19.90 -2.37
CA LYS A 3 24.76 -20.75 -1.62
C LYS A 3 25.27 -21.19 -0.23
N ILE A 4 26.59 -21.42 -0.11
CA ILE A 4 27.25 -21.80 1.14
C ILE A 4 27.17 -20.68 2.18
N SER A 5 27.44 -19.43 1.77
CA SER A 5 27.35 -18.25 2.64
C SER A 5 25.94 -18.05 3.19
N ASN A 6 24.90 -18.24 2.36
CA ASN A 6 23.50 -18.15 2.80
C ASN A 6 23.11 -19.24 3.82
N LYS A 7 23.67 -20.45 3.70
CA LYS A 7 23.40 -21.54 4.66
C LYS A 7 24.01 -21.23 6.02
N ILE A 8 25.26 -20.73 6.03
CA ILE A 8 25.96 -20.32 7.25
C ILE A 8 25.22 -19.18 7.95
N ILE A 9 24.82 -18.14 7.20
CA ILE A 9 24.05 -17.01 7.74
C ILE A 9 22.77 -17.49 8.44
N ARG A 10 22.01 -18.41 7.83
CA ARG A 10 20.80 -18.97 8.45
C ARG A 10 21.06 -19.75 9.72
N ILE A 11 22.20 -20.44 9.83
CA ILE A 11 22.58 -21.15 11.05
C ILE A 11 22.82 -20.15 12.18
N TYR A 12 23.57 -19.07 11.90
CA TYR A 12 23.77 -18.00 12.87
C TYR A 12 22.45 -17.33 13.26
N GLU A 13 21.59 -16.96 12.31
CA GLU A 13 20.29 -16.36 12.61
C GLU A 13 19.46 -17.24 13.56
N LYS A 14 19.39 -18.55 13.30
CA LYS A 14 18.70 -19.49 14.19
C LYS A 14 19.35 -19.59 15.57
N PHE A 15 20.68 -19.61 15.64
CA PHE A 15 21.41 -19.60 16.90
C PHE A 15 21.07 -18.34 17.72
N PHE A 16 21.18 -17.15 17.12
CA PHE A 16 20.83 -15.88 17.78
C PHE A 16 19.37 -15.85 18.25
N ILE A 17 18.42 -16.36 17.45
CA ILE A 17 17.02 -16.51 17.86
C ILE A 17 16.89 -17.44 19.08
N SER A 18 17.59 -18.59 19.07
CA SER A 18 17.51 -19.58 20.16
C SER A 18 18.01 -19.05 21.51
N ILE A 19 19.03 -18.19 21.50
CA ILE A 19 19.54 -17.52 22.71
C ILE A 19 18.81 -16.19 23.00
N GLY A 20 17.78 -15.85 22.23
CA GLY A 20 16.99 -14.62 22.39
C GLY A 20 17.78 -13.33 22.13
N SER A 21 18.81 -13.38 21.30
CA SER A 21 19.64 -12.22 20.96
C SER A 21 19.22 -11.61 19.62
N THR A 22 19.15 -10.27 19.59
CA THR A 22 18.69 -9.46 18.46
C THR A 22 19.83 -8.70 17.78
N SER A 23 21.01 -8.67 18.38
CA SER A 23 22.12 -7.77 18.00
C SER A 23 22.54 -7.91 16.54
N ILE A 24 22.63 -9.14 16.02
CA ILE A 24 22.99 -9.40 14.63
C ILE A 24 21.92 -8.86 13.67
N PHE A 25 20.64 -8.95 14.03
CA PHE A 25 19.54 -8.44 13.21
C PHE A 25 19.51 -6.91 13.22
N ILE A 26 19.78 -6.28 14.36
CA ILE A 26 19.94 -4.82 14.45
C ILE A 26 21.09 -4.32 13.58
N ALA A 27 22.24 -5.00 13.65
CA ALA A 27 23.41 -4.67 12.83
C ALA A 27 23.09 -4.79 11.32
N GLN A 28 22.36 -5.84 10.93
CA GLN A 28 21.91 -6.01 9.53
C GLN A 28 20.89 -4.94 9.12
N SER A 29 19.94 -4.58 9.98
CA SER A 29 18.90 -3.57 9.70
C SER A 29 19.47 -2.22 9.27
N LYS A 30 20.65 -1.81 9.76
CA LYS A 30 21.33 -0.57 9.32
C LYS A 30 21.58 -0.47 7.83
N ARG A 31 21.70 -1.60 7.13
CA ARG A 31 21.89 -1.63 5.67
C ARG A 31 20.56 -1.57 4.90
N PHE A 32 19.44 -1.77 5.59
CA PHE A 32 18.12 -1.94 4.99
C PHE A 32 17.13 -0.87 5.42
N ILE A 33 17.47 -0.04 6.40
CA ILE A 33 16.73 1.14 6.81
C ILE A 33 17.46 2.36 6.24
N ILE A 34 16.75 3.13 5.42
CA ILE A 34 17.31 4.28 4.72
C ILE A 34 16.36 5.45 4.94
N GLU A 35 16.91 6.62 5.18
CA GLU A 35 16.14 7.86 5.28
C GLU A 35 15.64 8.30 3.89
N VAL A 36 14.39 8.76 3.83
CA VAL A 36 13.83 9.48 2.69
C VAL A 36 14.13 10.96 2.94
N LYS A 37 15.13 11.49 2.23
CA LYS A 37 15.52 12.89 2.36
C LYS A 37 14.47 13.81 1.71
N PRO A 38 14.17 14.97 2.33
CA PRO A 38 13.38 15.99 1.65
C PRO A 38 14.13 16.48 0.40
N SER A 39 13.36 16.88 -0.60
CA SER A 39 13.81 17.44 -1.87
C SER A 39 14.54 18.77 -1.68
N ASN A 40 14.20 19.54 -0.65
CA ASN A 40 14.80 20.85 -0.34
C ASN A 40 15.04 21.06 1.15
N GLY A 41 16.27 21.42 1.52
CA GLY A 41 16.67 21.68 2.91
C GLY A 41 16.77 20.40 3.75
N GLU A 42 16.75 20.55 5.07
CA GLU A 42 16.78 19.43 6.02
C GLU A 42 15.50 19.41 6.88
N CYS A 43 15.17 18.24 7.42
CA CYS A 43 14.13 18.10 8.43
C CYS A 43 14.74 18.41 9.81
N ASP A 44 13.94 18.99 10.70
CA ASP A 44 14.35 19.25 12.09
C ASP A 44 14.80 17.94 12.77
N VAL A 45 15.91 17.99 13.49
CA VAL A 45 16.48 16.86 14.23
C VAL A 45 15.54 16.34 15.32
N ASP A 46 14.65 17.21 15.81
CA ASP A 46 13.65 16.89 16.84
C ASP A 46 12.28 16.51 16.25
N ALA A 47 12.13 16.53 14.92
CA ALA A 47 10.89 16.11 14.27
C ALA A 47 10.63 14.60 14.48
N PRO A 48 9.37 14.19 14.69
CA PRO A 48 9.03 12.77 14.88
C PRO A 48 9.53 11.88 13.75
N ARG A 49 10.12 10.74 14.11
CA ARG A 49 10.71 9.77 13.19
C ARG A 49 9.72 8.67 12.82
N LEU A 50 9.41 8.59 11.54
CA LEU A 50 8.48 7.61 10.98
C LEU A 50 9.25 6.45 10.34
N LEU A 51 8.90 5.21 10.67
CA LEU A 51 9.39 4.03 9.95
C LEU A 51 8.31 3.47 9.01
N ALA A 52 8.53 3.57 7.71
CA ALA A 52 7.64 3.07 6.68
C ALA A 52 7.88 1.59 6.36
N LEU A 53 6.83 0.78 6.53
CA LEU A 53 6.73 -0.61 6.11
C LEU A 53 6.30 -0.72 4.64
N SER A 54 6.65 -1.83 3.99
CA SER A 54 6.36 -2.07 2.57
C SER A 54 6.58 -0.82 1.66
N PRO A 55 7.75 -0.14 1.67
CA PRO A 55 7.88 1.24 1.20
C PRO A 55 7.58 1.44 -0.30
N PHE A 56 7.80 0.42 -1.13
CA PHE A 56 7.46 0.42 -2.55
C PHE A 56 5.95 0.55 -2.83
N ARG A 57 5.12 0.41 -1.80
CA ARG A 57 3.68 0.63 -1.86
C ARG A 57 3.31 2.07 -1.58
N PHE A 58 4.21 2.94 -1.15
CA PHE A 58 4.00 4.37 -1.24
C PHE A 58 4.46 4.84 -2.63
N ARG A 59 3.71 5.75 -3.27
CA ARG A 59 4.00 6.29 -4.60
C ARG A 59 4.03 7.81 -4.51
N GLY A 60 5.09 8.34 -3.91
CA GLY A 60 5.24 9.77 -3.59
C GLY A 60 4.76 10.14 -2.20
N ASP A 61 4.05 9.25 -1.48
CA ASP A 61 3.51 9.56 -0.16
C ASP A 61 4.64 9.75 0.89
N LEU A 62 5.73 8.99 0.81
CA LEU A 62 6.86 9.13 1.75
C LEU A 62 7.67 10.39 1.47
N GLU A 63 7.87 10.71 0.19
CA GLU A 63 8.53 11.92 -0.27
C GLU A 63 7.74 13.16 0.16
N ALA A 64 6.41 13.16 -0.02
CA ALA A 64 5.53 14.24 0.44
C ALA A 64 5.58 14.43 1.98
N LEU A 65 5.64 13.34 2.75
CA LEU A 65 5.81 13.41 4.20
C LEU A 65 7.17 14.01 4.58
N ALA A 66 8.25 13.59 3.91
CA ALA A 66 9.59 14.14 4.14
C ALA A 66 9.67 15.63 3.75
N ASP A 67 9.10 16.00 2.61
CA ASP A 67 9.06 17.37 2.08
C ASP A 67 8.27 18.33 2.97
N SER A 68 7.33 17.81 3.76
CA SER A 68 6.64 18.61 4.78
C SER A 68 7.57 19.12 5.89
N LYS A 69 8.74 18.48 6.08
CA LYS A 69 9.73 18.72 7.15
C LYS A 69 9.19 18.56 8.57
N LYS A 70 7.95 18.12 8.73
CA LYS A 70 7.33 17.81 10.03
C LYS A 70 7.69 16.42 10.54
N PHE A 71 8.31 15.59 9.69
CA PHE A 71 8.62 14.21 9.98
C PHE A 71 9.96 13.82 9.36
N GLN A 72 10.77 13.11 10.13
CA GLN A 72 11.92 12.38 9.59
C GLN A 72 11.46 11.01 9.12
N VAL A 73 11.51 10.76 7.81
CA VAL A 73 10.94 9.54 7.24
C VAL A 73 12.03 8.52 6.95
N PHE A 74 11.93 7.34 7.55
CA PHE A 74 12.76 6.19 7.28
C PHE A 74 11.95 5.12 6.56
N LYS A 75 12.57 4.39 5.64
CA LYS A 75 11.97 3.23 4.98
C LYS A 75 12.79 2.00 5.22
N VAL A 76 12.13 0.90 5.58
CA VAL A 76 12.76 -0.42 5.70
C VAL A 76 12.55 -1.20 4.41
N SER A 77 13.61 -1.80 3.86
CA SER A 77 13.53 -2.62 2.65
C SER A 77 12.47 -3.73 2.76
N ASP A 78 11.62 -3.86 1.74
CA ASP A 78 10.61 -4.92 1.66
C ASP A 78 11.24 -6.33 1.69
N LYS A 79 12.41 -6.49 1.07
CA LYS A 79 13.17 -7.76 1.13
C LYS A 79 13.57 -8.11 2.55
N TRP A 80 13.95 -7.10 3.34
CA TRP A 80 14.32 -7.28 4.74
C TRP A 80 13.10 -7.63 5.60
N GLN A 81 12.01 -6.87 5.49
CA GLN A 81 10.75 -7.16 6.19
C GLN A 81 10.27 -8.59 5.95
N LYS A 82 10.21 -9.00 4.66
CA LYS A 82 9.82 -10.35 4.27
C LYS A 82 10.78 -11.41 4.79
N LYS A 83 12.09 -11.14 4.79
CA LYS A 83 13.10 -12.05 5.36
C LYS A 83 12.84 -12.26 6.85
N MET A 84 12.64 -11.17 7.61
CA MET A 84 12.40 -11.22 9.05
C MET A 84 11.14 -12.02 9.40
N ALA A 85 10.05 -11.79 8.70
CA ALA A 85 8.82 -12.57 8.87
C ALA A 85 9.02 -14.06 8.50
N ALA A 86 9.74 -14.33 7.41
CA ALA A 86 9.97 -15.69 6.91
C ALA A 86 10.88 -16.56 7.80
N LEU A 87 11.56 -16.00 8.80
CA LEU A 87 12.38 -16.77 9.75
C LEU A 87 11.55 -17.80 10.53
N PHE A 88 10.26 -17.54 10.72
CA PHE A 88 9.33 -18.37 11.49
C PHE A 88 8.38 -19.20 10.61
N TYR A 89 8.46 -19.01 9.28
CA TYR A 89 7.59 -19.70 8.36
C TYR A 89 8.13 -21.10 8.05
N PRO A 90 7.29 -22.15 8.08
CA PRO A 90 7.70 -23.47 7.66
C PRO A 90 8.08 -23.46 6.17
N LYS A 91 8.93 -24.39 5.77
CA LYS A 91 9.37 -24.50 4.37
C LYS A 91 8.14 -24.68 3.46
N GLY A 92 8.03 -23.85 2.42
CA GLY A 92 6.91 -23.90 1.48
C GLY A 92 5.64 -23.19 1.94
N PHE A 93 5.65 -22.55 3.12
CA PHE A 93 4.53 -21.73 3.58
C PHE A 93 4.24 -20.59 2.60
N LYS A 94 2.98 -20.48 2.19
CA LYS A 94 2.49 -19.41 1.34
C LYS A 94 1.67 -18.45 2.19
N LEU A 95 2.14 -17.21 2.29
CA LEU A 95 1.44 -16.13 2.96
C LEU A 95 0.20 -15.76 2.14
N GLY A 96 -0.97 -15.72 2.76
CA GLY A 96 -2.24 -15.46 2.08
C GLY A 96 -3.28 -14.85 3.01
N PHE A 97 -4.52 -14.72 2.52
CA PHE A 97 -5.62 -14.13 3.29
C PHE A 97 -6.00 -14.92 4.55
N ASN A 98 -5.68 -16.21 4.59
CA ASN A 98 -5.85 -17.03 5.79
C ASN A 98 -4.91 -16.60 6.94
N TYR A 99 -3.90 -15.77 6.69
CA TYR A 99 -2.99 -15.30 7.75
C TYR A 99 -3.70 -14.47 8.83
N TYR A 100 -4.86 -13.89 8.51
CA TYR A 100 -5.69 -13.12 9.43
C TYR A 100 -6.66 -13.98 10.25
N ASP A 101 -6.69 -15.29 10.00
CA ASP A 101 -7.52 -16.22 10.76
C ASP A 101 -7.10 -16.23 12.24
N SER A 102 -8.06 -15.94 13.11
CA SER A 102 -7.88 -15.89 14.56
C SER A 102 -8.05 -17.25 15.24
N ASN A 103 -8.31 -18.33 14.49
CA ASN A 103 -8.47 -19.67 15.03
C ASN A 103 -7.21 -20.11 15.80
N PRO A 104 -7.30 -20.35 17.12
CA PRO A 104 -6.15 -20.60 17.98
C PRO A 104 -5.46 -21.94 17.70
N ASP A 105 -6.15 -22.91 17.11
CA ASP A 105 -5.63 -24.27 16.88
C ASP A 105 -4.87 -24.40 15.54
N THR A 106 -4.67 -23.28 14.84
CA THR A 106 -4.06 -23.28 13.52
C THR A 106 -2.52 -23.21 13.60
N GLN A 107 -1.85 -23.78 12.60
CA GLN A 107 -0.42 -23.57 12.38
C GLN A 107 -0.07 -22.08 12.26
N ILE A 108 -1.01 -21.27 11.76
CA ILE A 108 -0.86 -19.81 11.60
C ILE A 108 -0.68 -19.16 12.96
N LYS A 109 -1.51 -19.50 13.95
CA LYS A 109 -1.37 -18.95 15.31
C LYS A 109 0.01 -19.23 15.91
N LYS A 110 0.54 -20.45 15.76
CA LYS A 110 1.90 -20.80 16.23
C LYS A 110 3.00 -19.98 15.55
N ILE A 111 2.85 -19.72 14.25
CA ILE A 111 3.76 -18.85 13.49
C ILE A 111 3.67 -17.42 14.00
N GLN A 112 2.46 -16.88 14.18
CA GLN A 112 2.25 -15.53 14.70
C GLN A 112 2.87 -15.38 16.09
N ASP A 113 2.61 -16.31 17.01
CA ASP A 113 3.12 -16.22 18.39
C ASP A 113 4.66 -16.31 18.44
N SER A 114 5.26 -17.19 17.63
CA SER A 114 6.72 -17.27 17.51
C SER A 114 7.33 -16.00 16.92
N THR A 115 6.68 -15.43 15.90
CA THR A 115 7.09 -14.17 15.26
C THR A 115 7.00 -13.02 16.25
N ARG A 116 5.86 -12.88 16.94
CA ARG A 116 5.61 -11.85 17.97
C ARG A 116 6.62 -11.93 19.09
N LYS A 117 6.91 -13.13 19.62
CA LYS A 117 7.90 -13.33 20.68
C LYS A 117 9.27 -12.76 20.31
N PHE A 118 9.72 -13.02 19.08
CA PHE A 118 10.98 -12.47 18.61
C PHE A 118 10.89 -10.96 18.31
N PHE A 119 9.82 -10.51 17.64
CA PHE A 119 9.61 -9.10 17.30
C PHE A 119 9.49 -8.21 18.53
N LEU A 120 8.93 -8.69 19.65
CA LEU A 120 8.84 -7.91 20.90
C LEU A 120 10.20 -7.37 21.34
N LYS A 121 11.23 -8.22 21.29
CA LYS A 121 12.59 -7.80 21.62
C LYS A 121 13.25 -7.06 20.45
N PHE A 122 13.17 -7.62 19.25
CA PHE A 122 13.84 -7.06 18.07
C PHE A 122 13.36 -5.65 17.73
N LEU A 123 12.05 -5.40 17.70
CA LEU A 123 11.50 -4.09 17.37
C LEU A 123 11.76 -3.07 18.47
N LYS A 124 11.72 -3.48 19.75
CA LYS A 124 12.11 -2.61 20.86
C LYS A 124 13.56 -2.12 20.70
N ASP A 125 14.49 -3.04 20.46
CA ASP A 125 15.90 -2.70 20.27
C ASP A 125 16.13 -1.91 18.97
N LEU A 126 15.37 -2.21 17.91
CA LEU A 126 15.45 -1.50 16.63
C LEU A 126 14.96 -0.07 16.76
N TYR A 127 13.81 0.14 17.39
CA TYR A 127 13.23 1.48 17.54
C TYR A 127 14.05 2.34 18.47
N ALA A 128 14.59 1.77 19.56
CA ALA A 128 15.57 2.46 20.40
C ALA A 128 16.88 2.78 19.66
N LYS A 129 17.25 2.01 18.63
CA LYS A 129 18.49 2.25 17.88
C LYS A 129 18.36 3.35 16.83
N PHE A 130 17.17 3.55 16.29
CA PHE A 130 16.85 4.50 15.23
C PHE A 130 15.96 5.65 15.70
N ASP A 131 15.66 5.71 17.01
CA ASP A 131 14.75 6.65 17.66
C ASP A 131 13.39 6.74 16.94
N ILE A 132 12.78 5.59 16.64
CA ILE A 132 11.51 5.54 15.90
C ILE A 132 10.33 5.87 16.80
N ASP A 133 9.64 6.97 16.48
CA ASP A 133 8.46 7.45 17.21
C ASP A 133 7.16 6.83 16.71
N CYS A 134 7.07 6.50 15.42
CA CYS A 134 5.87 5.95 14.81
C CYS A 134 6.20 5.05 13.62
N VAL A 135 5.37 4.02 13.41
CA VAL A 135 5.48 3.10 12.28
C VAL A 135 4.30 3.35 11.36
N ILE A 136 4.57 3.45 10.05
CA ILE A 136 3.52 3.65 9.04
C ILE A 136 3.44 2.49 8.06
N GLY A 137 2.22 2.06 7.74
CA GLY A 137 1.92 1.04 6.74
C GLY A 137 1.17 1.62 5.55
N ALA A 138 1.32 1.02 4.37
CA ALA A 138 0.60 1.44 3.15
C ALA A 138 -0.75 0.75 2.98
N CYS A 139 -0.98 -0.36 3.70
CA CYS A 139 -2.22 -1.13 3.55
C CYS A 139 -2.48 -2.08 4.72
N VAL A 140 -3.76 -2.26 5.06
CA VAL A 140 -4.19 -3.10 6.18
C VAL A 140 -4.10 -4.60 5.90
N TRP A 141 -4.03 -4.99 4.62
CA TRP A 141 -4.03 -6.39 4.19
C TRP A 141 -2.68 -6.90 3.71
N TYR A 142 -1.58 -6.23 4.06
CA TYR A 142 -0.22 -6.75 3.82
C TYR A 142 0.21 -7.62 5.00
N PRO A 143 0.26 -8.97 4.84
CA PRO A 143 0.45 -9.83 6.01
C PRO A 143 1.88 -9.75 6.56
N GLN A 144 2.86 -9.33 5.74
CA GLN A 144 4.21 -9.05 6.22
C GLN A 144 4.29 -7.82 7.15
N ASP A 145 3.34 -6.89 7.05
CA ASP A 145 3.27 -5.70 7.91
C ASP A 145 2.48 -6.00 9.20
N TYR A 146 1.62 -7.02 9.19
CA TYR A 146 0.64 -7.28 10.25
C TYR A 146 1.28 -7.51 11.62
N GLU A 147 2.24 -8.44 11.72
CA GLU A 147 2.90 -8.73 12.99
C GLU A 147 3.82 -7.60 13.45
N TRP A 148 4.42 -6.90 12.49
CA TRP A 148 5.25 -5.74 12.77
C TRP A 148 4.41 -4.62 13.39
N GLY A 149 3.27 -4.30 12.78
CA GLY A 149 2.32 -3.32 13.29
C GLY A 149 1.71 -3.71 14.64
N TYR A 150 1.28 -4.97 14.79
CA TYR A 150 0.76 -5.50 16.05
C TYR A 150 1.76 -5.32 17.19
N VAL A 151 3.01 -5.75 16.99
CA VAL A 151 4.04 -5.67 18.02
C VAL A 151 4.46 -4.24 18.29
N SER A 152 4.51 -3.36 17.27
CA SER A 152 4.80 -1.93 17.47
C SER A 152 3.83 -1.32 18.47
N ARG A 153 2.53 -1.55 18.31
CA ARG A 153 1.52 -1.10 19.28
C ARG A 153 1.76 -1.67 20.67
N MET A 154 2.10 -2.97 20.77
CA MET A 154 2.35 -3.64 22.06
C MET A 154 3.53 -3.05 22.82
N ILE A 155 4.54 -2.51 22.12
CA ILE A 155 5.71 -1.86 22.74
C ILE A 155 5.56 -0.33 22.83
N ASN A 156 4.32 0.18 22.70
CA ASN A 156 3.97 1.60 22.78
C ASN A 156 4.55 2.50 21.67
N THR A 157 4.88 1.93 20.50
CA THR A 157 5.18 2.69 19.29
C THR A 157 3.96 2.67 18.37
N PRO A 158 3.27 3.81 18.15
CA PRO A 158 2.09 3.86 17.31
C PRO A 158 2.28 3.24 15.93
N TYR A 159 1.30 2.46 15.48
CA TYR A 159 1.20 1.96 14.12
C TYR A 159 0.02 2.57 13.38
N VAL A 160 0.30 3.38 12.37
CA VAL A 160 -0.70 4.09 11.56
C VAL A 160 -0.68 3.57 10.13
N VAL A 161 -1.84 3.26 9.56
CA VAL A 161 -1.94 2.81 8.16
C VAL A 161 -2.45 3.94 7.28
N LEU A 162 -1.62 4.45 6.38
CA LEU A 162 -2.02 5.31 5.28
C LEU A 162 -2.57 4.42 4.17
N HIS A 163 -3.83 4.04 4.29
CA HIS A 163 -4.39 2.99 3.46
C HIS A 163 -4.51 3.50 2.01
N ARG A 164 -3.80 2.85 1.08
CA ARG A 164 -3.72 3.30 -0.32
C ARG A 164 -4.97 2.95 -1.16
N GLU A 165 -5.50 1.76 -0.96
CA GLU A 165 -6.35 1.07 -1.96
C GLU A 165 -7.84 1.18 -1.61
N ASN A 166 -8.29 2.39 -1.28
CA ASN A 166 -9.62 2.63 -0.70
C ASN A 166 -10.38 3.81 -1.29
N LEU A 167 -10.18 4.20 -2.55
CA LEU A 167 -11.19 5.08 -3.15
C LEU A 167 -12.43 4.24 -3.44
N ILE A 168 -13.49 4.42 -2.63
CA ILE A 168 -14.79 3.77 -2.83
C ILE A 168 -15.79 4.84 -3.24
N THR A 169 -16.37 4.70 -4.43
CA THR A 169 -17.36 5.64 -4.98
C THR A 169 -18.69 4.98 -5.30
N GLY A 170 -18.70 3.70 -5.71
CA GLY A 170 -19.92 2.96 -6.08
C GLY A 170 -20.39 1.94 -5.05
N ASP A 171 -21.68 1.57 -5.13
CA ASP A 171 -22.36 0.67 -4.19
C ASP A 171 -21.81 -0.77 -4.23
N GLY A 172 -21.66 -1.35 -5.42
CA GLY A 172 -21.10 -2.70 -5.54
C GLY A 172 -19.66 -2.82 -5.00
N HIS A 173 -18.84 -1.78 -5.19
CA HIS A 173 -17.49 -1.74 -4.63
C HIS A 173 -17.52 -1.62 -3.09
N TYR A 174 -18.45 -0.82 -2.57
CA TYR A 174 -18.68 -0.66 -1.15
C TYR A 174 -19.05 -2.00 -0.48
N GLU A 175 -20.08 -2.67 -0.99
CA GLU A 175 -20.55 -3.96 -0.46
C GLU A 175 -19.45 -5.02 -0.50
N GLN A 176 -18.73 -5.11 -1.63
CA GLN A 176 -17.60 -6.03 -1.76
C GLN A 176 -16.52 -5.73 -0.73
N ARG A 177 -16.23 -4.45 -0.45
CA ARG A 177 -15.20 -4.08 0.51
C ARG A 177 -15.62 -4.40 1.94
N VAL A 178 -16.87 -4.16 2.32
CA VAL A 178 -17.41 -4.54 3.63
C VAL A 178 -17.27 -6.06 3.84
N LEU A 179 -17.67 -6.87 2.86
CA LEU A 179 -17.54 -8.33 2.92
C LEU A 179 -16.08 -8.80 3.00
N GLN A 180 -15.17 -8.14 2.28
CA GLN A 180 -13.75 -8.48 2.33
C GLN A 180 -13.15 -8.17 3.71
N LEU A 181 -13.44 -6.99 4.26
CA LEU A 181 -12.87 -6.55 5.53
C LEU A 181 -13.35 -7.38 6.71
N LYS A 182 -14.59 -7.88 6.68
CA LYS A 182 -15.11 -8.85 7.67
C LYS A 182 -14.24 -10.10 7.83
N ARG A 183 -13.47 -10.46 6.78
CA ARG A 183 -12.59 -11.64 6.78
C ARG A 183 -11.21 -11.37 7.38
N TYR A 184 -10.84 -10.11 7.64
CA TYR A 184 -9.51 -9.75 8.16
C TYR A 184 -9.46 -9.63 9.69
N GLY A 185 -10.56 -9.94 10.39
CA GLY A 185 -10.64 -9.85 11.83
C GLY A 185 -10.71 -8.41 12.32
N ILE A 186 -10.00 -8.10 13.40
CA ILE A 186 -9.99 -6.77 14.02
C ILE A 186 -8.63 -6.12 13.78
N PHE A 187 -8.64 -4.84 13.40
CA PHE A 187 -7.45 -4.04 13.23
C PHE A 187 -6.64 -3.95 14.52
N SER A 188 -5.38 -4.35 14.43
CA SER A 188 -4.46 -4.45 15.56
C SER A 188 -3.56 -3.23 15.75
N GLY A 189 -3.65 -2.23 14.87
CA GLY A 189 -2.88 -0.98 14.96
C GLY A 189 -3.56 0.12 15.76
N ASN A 190 -3.02 1.33 15.64
CA ASN A 190 -3.49 2.51 16.35
C ASN A 190 -4.50 3.31 15.52
N HIS A 191 -4.20 3.57 14.25
CA HIS A 191 -5.06 4.40 13.39
C HIS A 191 -5.01 3.99 11.92
N ILE A 192 -6.07 4.29 11.17
CA ILE A 192 -6.16 4.14 9.72
C ILE A 192 -6.54 5.47 9.11
N ILE A 193 -5.85 5.89 8.06
CA ILE A 193 -6.23 7.03 7.24
C ILE A 193 -6.72 6.50 5.88
N VAL A 194 -7.93 6.89 5.50
CA VAL A 194 -8.58 6.53 4.23
C VAL A 194 -8.89 7.77 3.39
N HIS A 195 -9.17 7.56 2.11
CA HIS A 195 -9.32 8.63 1.15
C HIS A 195 -10.65 9.37 1.23
N ASN A 196 -11.73 8.73 1.70
CA ASN A 196 -13.05 9.34 1.78
C ASN A 196 -13.94 8.73 2.86
N GLU A 197 -15.03 9.43 3.20
CA GLU A 197 -15.99 9.00 4.22
C GLU A 197 -16.67 7.68 3.88
N ARG A 198 -16.89 7.41 2.58
CA ARG A 198 -17.48 6.15 2.13
C ARG A 198 -16.59 4.95 2.48
N SER A 199 -15.28 5.10 2.40
CA SER A 199 -14.33 4.09 2.84
C SER A 199 -14.25 3.97 4.35
N LYS A 200 -14.28 5.09 5.09
CA LYS A 200 -14.36 5.06 6.55
C LYS A 200 -15.58 4.25 6.99
N LYS A 201 -16.74 4.53 6.39
CA LYS A 201 -18.00 3.81 6.64
C LYS A 201 -17.87 2.30 6.37
N ALA A 202 -17.30 1.91 5.23
CA ALA A 202 -17.10 0.49 4.91
C ALA A 202 -16.24 -0.26 5.93
N PHE A 203 -15.20 0.40 6.45
CA PHE A 203 -14.29 -0.13 7.47
C PHE A 203 -14.94 -0.28 8.85
N VAL A 204 -15.77 0.68 9.24
CA VAL A 204 -16.50 0.65 10.51
C VAL A 204 -17.63 -0.38 10.45
N GLU A 205 -18.44 -0.38 9.38
CA GLU A 205 -19.55 -1.34 9.21
C GLU A 205 -19.10 -2.80 9.07
N SER A 206 -17.88 -3.03 8.58
CA SER A 206 -17.33 -4.39 8.56
C SER A 206 -16.93 -4.90 9.94
N GLY A 207 -16.91 -4.05 10.97
CA GLY A 207 -16.39 -4.36 12.29
C GLY A 207 -14.86 -4.51 12.33
N TYR A 208 -14.16 -4.07 11.28
CA TYR A 208 -12.71 -4.23 11.20
C TYR A 208 -12.00 -3.22 12.11
N VAL A 209 -12.52 -2.01 12.23
CA VAL A 209 -11.96 -0.93 13.06
C VAL A 209 -13.09 -0.10 13.66
N THR A 210 -12.86 0.51 14.83
CA THR A 210 -13.84 1.41 15.45
C THR A 210 -13.72 2.82 14.86
N SER A 211 -14.78 3.63 14.98
CA SER A 211 -14.85 4.99 14.44
C SER A 211 -13.75 5.93 14.93
N GLU A 212 -13.22 5.70 16.13
CA GLU A 212 -12.21 6.53 16.78
C GLU A 212 -10.80 6.25 16.24
N LYS A 213 -10.62 5.12 15.55
CA LYS A 213 -9.33 4.65 15.02
C LYS A 213 -9.22 4.79 13.51
N ILE A 214 -10.09 5.58 12.89
CA ILE A 214 -10.10 5.77 11.44
C ILE A 214 -10.59 7.16 11.05
N ASP A 215 -9.86 7.81 10.15
CA ASP A 215 -10.26 9.11 9.58
C ASP A 215 -10.17 9.14 8.06
N ALA A 216 -11.08 9.89 7.45
CA ALA A 216 -11.11 10.15 6.02
C ALA A 216 -10.39 11.47 5.70
N LEU A 217 -9.06 11.45 5.68
CA LEU A 217 -8.24 12.65 5.45
C LEU A 217 -7.74 12.80 4.01
N GLY A 218 -8.22 11.96 3.10
CA GLY A 218 -7.81 12.03 1.70
C GLY A 218 -6.54 11.22 1.41
N CYS A 219 -5.85 11.62 0.34
CA CYS A 219 -4.73 10.88 -0.20
C CYS A 219 -3.51 11.80 -0.28
N VAL A 220 -2.48 11.55 0.53
CA VAL A 220 -1.28 12.40 0.66
C VAL A 220 -0.69 12.79 -0.70
N ARG A 221 -0.61 11.85 -1.64
CA ARG A 221 -0.06 12.11 -2.98
C ARG A 221 -0.88 13.09 -3.85
N MET A 222 -2.10 13.42 -3.43
CA MET A 222 -2.97 14.37 -4.11
C MET A 222 -2.81 15.80 -3.57
N ASP A 223 -2.10 16.01 -2.46
CA ASP A 223 -1.97 17.31 -1.82
C ASP A 223 -1.38 18.36 -2.78
N GLU A 224 -0.28 18.04 -3.45
CA GLU A 224 0.35 18.94 -4.44
C GLU A 224 -0.56 19.22 -5.64
N PHE A 225 -1.33 18.22 -6.08
CA PHE A 225 -2.29 18.41 -7.15
C PHE A 225 -3.39 19.40 -6.74
N ILE A 226 -3.95 19.24 -5.53
CA ILE A 226 -4.97 20.15 -5.01
C ILE A 226 -4.41 21.56 -4.81
N LYS A 227 -3.18 21.70 -4.30
CA LYS A 227 -2.51 23.01 -4.21
C LYS A 227 -2.38 23.67 -5.58
N SER A 228 -1.98 22.90 -6.61
CA SER A 228 -1.83 23.42 -7.96
C SER A 228 -3.16 23.94 -8.54
N ILE A 229 -4.26 23.20 -8.32
CA ILE A 229 -5.61 23.63 -8.73
C ILE A 229 -5.99 24.93 -8.00
N ASN A 230 -5.83 24.95 -6.68
CA ASN A 230 -6.22 26.11 -5.88
C ASN A 230 -5.41 27.36 -6.23
N ALA A 231 -4.12 27.21 -6.54
CA ALA A 231 -3.28 28.32 -6.99
C ALA A 231 -3.75 28.90 -8.34
N GLN A 232 -4.11 28.03 -9.29
CA GLN A 232 -4.67 28.46 -10.58
C GLN A 232 -5.98 29.24 -10.41
N VAL A 233 -6.89 28.73 -9.57
CA VAL A 233 -8.16 29.40 -9.25
C VAL A 233 -7.92 30.77 -8.59
N SER A 234 -6.97 30.85 -7.64
CA SER A 234 -6.73 32.05 -6.84
C SER A 234 -6.14 33.22 -7.62
N ILE A 235 -5.37 32.95 -8.67
CA ILE A 235 -4.73 34.01 -9.49
C ILE A 235 -5.73 34.63 -10.47
N GLY A 236 -7.00 34.20 -10.46
CA GLY A 236 -7.99 34.62 -11.46
C GLY A 236 -7.51 34.29 -12.87
N ALA A 237 -6.59 33.33 -12.99
CA ALA A 237 -6.18 32.79 -14.26
C ALA A 237 -7.41 32.09 -14.82
N SER A 238 -8.24 32.84 -15.56
CA SER A 238 -8.88 32.29 -16.74
C SER A 238 -7.73 31.64 -17.46
N VAL A 239 -7.64 30.32 -17.35
CA VAL A 239 -6.63 29.58 -18.08
C VAL A 239 -6.78 30.13 -19.50
N ASN A 240 -5.76 30.78 -20.04
CA ASN A 240 -5.61 30.95 -21.48
C ASN A 240 -5.41 29.53 -22.01
N MET A 241 -6.42 28.67 -21.83
CA MET A 241 -6.64 27.46 -22.58
C MET A 241 -6.88 28.03 -23.95
N GLN A 242 -5.82 28.07 -24.72
CA GLN A 242 -5.89 28.26 -26.14
C GLN A 242 -6.66 27.04 -26.68
N ASN A 243 -7.98 27.12 -26.54
CA ASN A 243 -9.09 26.45 -27.23
C ASN A 243 -8.93 25.02 -27.78
N SER A 244 -8.05 24.14 -27.28
CA SER A 244 -8.24 22.71 -27.56
C SER A 244 -9.22 22.15 -26.53
N LYS A 245 -10.50 22.17 -26.88
CA LYS A 245 -11.51 21.34 -26.20
C LYS A 245 -10.94 19.91 -26.20
N LYS A 246 -10.87 19.28 -25.04
CA LYS A 246 -10.25 17.96 -24.90
C LYS A 246 -11.18 17.00 -24.19
N VAL A 247 -11.32 15.80 -24.75
CA VAL A 247 -12.04 14.70 -24.12
C VAL A 247 -11.04 13.57 -23.89
N THR A 248 -10.97 13.07 -22.66
CA THR A 248 -10.10 11.94 -22.30
C THR A 248 -10.93 10.74 -21.88
N PHE A 249 -10.70 9.61 -22.53
CA PHE A 249 -11.27 8.32 -22.15
C PHE A 249 -10.22 7.45 -21.45
N PHE A 250 -10.48 7.09 -20.20
CA PHE A 250 -9.68 6.11 -19.47
C PHE A 250 -10.14 4.71 -19.85
N SER A 251 -9.40 4.08 -20.76
CA SER A 251 -9.73 2.74 -21.24
C SER A 251 -9.64 1.71 -20.10
N PHE A 252 -10.29 0.57 -20.28
CA PHE A 252 -10.38 -0.55 -19.34
C PHE A 252 -10.06 -1.88 -20.04
N GLN A 253 -9.68 -2.93 -19.31
CA GLN A 253 -9.35 -4.23 -19.92
C GLN A 253 -10.58 -5.14 -19.96
N ARG A 254 -10.64 -6.07 -20.91
CA ARG A 254 -11.79 -6.99 -21.08
C ARG A 254 -12.07 -7.83 -19.81
N GLY A 255 -11.03 -8.28 -19.10
CA GLY A 255 -11.20 -9.08 -17.88
C GLY A 255 -11.26 -8.27 -16.57
N VAL A 256 -11.20 -6.92 -16.61
CA VAL A 256 -10.97 -6.14 -15.38
C VAL A 256 -12.17 -6.23 -14.42
N GLY A 257 -11.89 -6.58 -13.16
CA GLY A 257 -12.92 -6.60 -12.11
C GLY A 257 -13.89 -7.77 -12.16
N LEU A 258 -13.78 -8.66 -13.14
CA LEU A 258 -14.64 -9.83 -13.27
C LEU A 258 -14.15 -10.99 -12.40
N ARG A 259 -15.07 -11.58 -11.62
CA ARG A 259 -14.78 -12.80 -10.86
C ARG A 259 -14.83 -13.99 -11.80
N GLY A 260 -13.83 -14.88 -11.71
CA GLY A 260 -13.75 -16.08 -12.55
C GLY A 260 -12.94 -15.90 -13.83
N VAL A 261 -12.72 -14.66 -14.27
CA VAL A 261 -11.81 -14.34 -15.37
C VAL A 261 -10.44 -14.03 -14.78
N THR A 262 -9.47 -14.93 -14.98
CA THR A 262 -8.13 -14.81 -14.41
C THR A 262 -7.21 -13.92 -15.25
N GLU A 263 -7.47 -13.85 -16.56
CA GLU A 263 -6.70 -13.06 -17.51
C GLU A 263 -7.30 -11.66 -17.65
N VAL A 264 -6.46 -10.62 -17.56
CA VAL A 264 -6.92 -9.25 -17.81
C VAL A 264 -7.26 -9.01 -19.29
N TRP A 265 -6.67 -9.80 -20.18
CA TRP A 265 -6.94 -9.88 -21.62
C TRP A 265 -7.25 -11.33 -21.99
N PRO A 266 -8.50 -11.79 -21.81
CA PRO A 266 -8.87 -13.16 -22.12
C PRO A 266 -8.59 -13.50 -23.57
N GLN A 267 -7.93 -14.64 -23.81
CA GLN A 267 -7.70 -15.13 -25.18
C GLN A 267 -9.01 -15.47 -25.90
N ASN A 268 -10.03 -15.90 -25.15
CA ASN A 268 -11.36 -16.10 -25.67
C ASN A 268 -12.09 -14.75 -25.77
N HIS A 269 -12.43 -14.32 -26.99
CA HIS A 269 -13.11 -13.05 -27.22
C HIS A 269 -14.57 -13.06 -26.76
N GLU A 270 -15.13 -14.21 -26.42
CA GLU A 270 -16.45 -14.30 -25.77
C GLU A 270 -16.39 -14.12 -24.25
N GLU A 271 -15.18 -14.09 -23.66
CA GLU A 271 -15.00 -13.93 -22.22
C GLU A 271 -14.74 -12.48 -21.82
N GLY A 272 -15.47 -12.04 -20.80
CA GLY A 272 -15.30 -10.74 -20.18
C GLY A 272 -16.13 -9.63 -20.84
N TYR A 273 -15.69 -8.39 -20.69
CA TYR A 273 -16.34 -7.20 -21.21
C TYR A 273 -15.97 -6.93 -22.68
N THR A 274 -15.79 -7.95 -23.52
CA THR A 274 -15.34 -7.76 -24.92
C THR A 274 -16.26 -6.82 -25.70
N ASP A 275 -17.56 -7.09 -25.67
CA ASP A 275 -18.57 -6.26 -26.36
C ASP A 275 -18.59 -4.82 -25.85
N LEU A 276 -18.56 -4.64 -24.53
CA LEU A 276 -18.55 -3.33 -23.89
C LEU A 276 -17.27 -2.58 -24.24
N PHE A 277 -16.12 -3.26 -24.22
CA PHE A 277 -14.83 -2.71 -24.59
C PHE A 277 -14.87 -2.20 -26.04
N ALA A 278 -15.20 -3.07 -27.00
CA ALA A 278 -15.23 -2.71 -28.42
C ALA A 278 -16.22 -1.58 -28.70
N LYS A 279 -17.47 -1.70 -28.23
CA LYS A 279 -18.51 -0.68 -28.46
C LYS A 279 -18.17 0.67 -27.85
N THR A 280 -17.52 0.69 -26.67
CA THR A 280 -17.09 1.95 -26.04
C THR A 280 -15.98 2.63 -26.83
N HIS A 281 -14.99 1.87 -27.32
CA HIS A 281 -13.90 2.44 -28.13
C HIS A 281 -14.40 2.94 -29.49
N VAL A 282 -15.27 2.17 -30.17
CA VAL A 282 -15.90 2.59 -31.42
C VAL A 282 -16.73 3.85 -31.21
N ALA A 283 -17.55 3.91 -30.16
CA ALA A 283 -18.34 5.10 -29.85
C ALA A 283 -17.45 6.32 -29.57
N PHE A 284 -16.32 6.14 -28.88
CA PHE A 284 -15.35 7.21 -28.61
C PHE A 284 -14.67 7.69 -29.90
N ALA A 285 -14.29 6.77 -30.79
CA ALA A 285 -13.71 7.10 -32.09
C ALA A 285 -14.71 7.83 -33.01
N GLN A 286 -15.96 7.37 -33.05
CA GLN A 286 -17.02 8.03 -33.82
C GLN A 286 -17.27 9.45 -33.31
N LEU A 287 -17.34 9.62 -31.98
CA LEU A 287 -17.49 10.94 -31.38
C LEU A 287 -16.33 11.88 -31.74
N ALA A 288 -15.11 11.35 -31.90
CA ALA A 288 -13.95 12.10 -32.35
C ALA A 288 -14.05 12.52 -33.83
N LEU A 289 -14.53 11.63 -34.70
CA LEU A 289 -14.77 11.94 -36.12
C LEU A 289 -15.85 13.02 -36.29
N ASP A 290 -16.89 12.97 -35.47
CA ASP A 290 -18.01 13.92 -35.52
C ASP A 290 -17.65 15.30 -34.95
N ASN A 291 -16.53 15.42 -34.21
CA ASN A 291 -16.09 16.65 -33.54
C ASN A 291 -14.60 16.96 -33.81
N PRO A 292 -14.21 17.29 -35.06
CA PRO A 292 -12.81 17.47 -35.44
C PRO A 292 -12.14 18.70 -34.81
N ASP A 293 -12.89 19.63 -34.21
CA ASP A 293 -12.37 20.77 -33.45
C ASP A 293 -11.97 20.41 -32.01
N ILE A 294 -12.22 19.17 -31.57
CA ILE A 294 -11.96 18.68 -30.22
C ILE A 294 -10.85 17.62 -30.25
N GLU A 295 -9.89 17.73 -29.33
CA GLU A 295 -8.83 16.73 -29.16
C GLU A 295 -9.34 15.54 -28.33
N PHE A 296 -9.35 14.34 -28.91
CA PHE A 296 -9.73 13.11 -28.22
C PHE A 296 -8.49 12.30 -27.83
N VAL A 297 -8.40 11.91 -26.55
CA VAL A 297 -7.25 11.18 -25.99
C VAL A 297 -7.73 9.90 -25.32
N ILE A 298 -7.23 8.75 -25.77
CA ILE A 298 -7.43 7.47 -25.07
C ILE A 298 -6.25 7.24 -24.11
N LYS A 299 -6.54 7.24 -22.81
CA LYS A 299 -5.55 6.95 -21.77
C LYS A 299 -5.58 5.47 -21.42
N ALA A 300 -4.65 4.71 -22.01
CA ALA A 300 -4.36 3.35 -21.60
C ALA A 300 -3.64 3.31 -20.24
N LYS A 301 -3.87 2.26 -19.45
CA LYS A 301 -3.24 2.08 -18.13
C LYS A 301 -1.75 1.84 -18.25
N TRP A 302 -1.35 0.96 -19.18
CA TRP A 302 0.03 0.58 -19.52
C TRP A 302 0.13 0.48 -21.05
N GLY A 303 1.32 0.53 -21.64
CA GLY A 303 1.48 0.25 -23.07
C GLY A 303 1.26 -1.24 -23.41
N GLY A 304 1.77 -1.69 -24.56
CA GLY A 304 1.75 -3.10 -24.95
C GLY A 304 0.36 -3.55 -25.41
N GLY A 305 -0.20 -4.61 -24.81
CA GLY A 305 -1.48 -5.21 -25.21
C GLY A 305 -2.65 -4.23 -25.25
N TRP A 306 -2.59 -3.11 -24.53
CA TRP A 306 -3.58 -2.03 -24.69
C TRP A 306 -3.61 -1.44 -26.09
N LEU A 307 -2.45 -1.16 -26.69
CA LEU A 307 -2.37 -0.57 -28.03
C LEU A 307 -2.87 -1.57 -29.07
N LEU A 308 -2.43 -2.84 -28.97
CA LEU A 308 -2.85 -3.92 -29.88
C LEU A 308 -4.35 -4.21 -29.87
N GLU A 309 -5.02 -3.95 -28.75
CA GLU A 309 -6.46 -4.23 -28.60
C GLU A 309 -7.33 -3.02 -28.95
N ILE A 310 -6.74 -1.82 -29.03
CA ILE A 310 -7.43 -0.56 -29.31
C ILE A 310 -7.28 -0.17 -30.79
N GLU A 311 -6.08 -0.38 -31.36
CA GLU A 311 -5.76 -0.17 -32.78
C GLU A 311 -6.38 -1.24 -33.67
#